data_AF-A0A9W4E845-F1
#
_entry.id   AF-A0A9W4E845-F1
#
_cell.length_a   1.000
_cell.length_b   1.000
_cell.length_c   1.000
_cell.angle_alpha   90.00
_cell.angle_beta   90.00
_cell.angle_gamma   90.00
#
_symmetry.space_group_name_H-M   'P 1'
#
loop_
_entity.id
_entity.type
_entity.pdbx_description
1 polymer ?
#
loop_
_entity_poly.entity_id
_entity_poly.type
_entity_poly.pdbx_seq_one_letter_code
_entity_poly.pdbx_strand_id
1 'polypeptide(L)'
;MEHQQESHENRYPVDQHTVQEQAEWLAGRGGSLVGRAGRRMSERVSRRSVIGRLGRWTVGATGVAVIGALPVTRSTEAVAATPKAGGDHEPAALTYKGKDPAECEYWRWCNMDGAACAACDGGGVTTCAPGSKPGAEFWVGCCTNPKDGKTYLIAYYDCCGAPGCTNAFCGDPDVQARMYNPAAGSYDQEIIWCVSDESQSYTCTLAPIIGEDCQVRPADRPKVGAGS
;
A
#
# COMPACT_ATOMS: atom_id res chain seq x y z
N MET A 1 -2.09 -20.10 -37.38
CA MET A 1 -2.73 -18.86 -36.92
C MET A 1 -3.34 -19.19 -35.57
N GLU A 2 -2.53 -19.03 -34.52
CA GLU A 2 -2.90 -19.40 -33.15
C GLU A 2 -3.39 -18.13 -32.48
N HIS A 3 -4.68 -18.08 -32.15
CA HIS A 3 -5.31 -16.94 -31.50
C HIS A 3 -4.67 -16.76 -30.11
N GLN A 4 -3.85 -15.72 -29.97
CA GLN A 4 -3.47 -15.16 -28.68
C GLN A 4 -4.75 -14.62 -28.04
N GLN A 5 -5.36 -15.42 -27.18
CA GLN A 5 -6.35 -14.96 -26.22
C GLN A 5 -5.58 -14.09 -25.22
N GLU A 6 -5.41 -12.79 -25.50
CA GLU A 6 -5.02 -11.81 -24.48
C GLU A 6 -6.00 -12.01 -23.32
N SER A 7 -5.50 -12.47 -22.18
CA SER A 7 -6.23 -12.48 -20.93
C SER A 7 -6.42 -11.04 -20.48
N HIS A 8 -7.39 -10.35 -21.09
CA HIS A 8 -8.02 -9.14 -20.56
C HIS A 8 -8.78 -9.56 -19.31
N GLU A 9 -8.07 -9.95 -18.27
CA GLU A 9 -8.64 -9.96 -16.94
C GLU A 9 -8.96 -8.51 -16.62
N ASN A 10 -10.26 -8.25 -16.56
CA ASN A 10 -10.86 -6.94 -16.55
C ASN A 10 -10.16 -6.08 -15.50
N ARG A 11 -9.35 -5.10 -15.94
CA ARG A 11 -8.88 -4.04 -15.06
C ARG A 11 -10.15 -3.47 -14.46
N TYR A 12 -10.35 -3.64 -13.15
CA TYR A 12 -11.52 -3.07 -12.48
C TYR A 12 -11.63 -1.62 -12.98
N PRO A 13 -12.80 -1.17 -13.48
CA PRO A 13 -12.90 0.10 -14.16
C PRO A 13 -12.54 1.20 -13.16
N VAL A 14 -11.27 1.57 -13.17
CA VAL A 14 -10.74 2.70 -12.44
C VAL A 14 -11.38 3.89 -13.13
N ASP A 15 -12.28 4.58 -12.43
CA ASP A 15 -12.84 5.82 -12.93
C ASP A 15 -11.68 6.79 -13.17
N GLN A 16 -11.34 6.96 -14.44
CA GLN A 16 -10.23 7.80 -14.87
C GLN A 16 -10.45 9.24 -14.42
N HIS A 17 -11.71 9.66 -14.28
CA HIS A 17 -12.05 10.98 -13.75
C HIS A 17 -11.65 11.09 -12.29
N THR A 18 -12.03 10.14 -11.44
CA THR A 18 -11.65 10.13 -10.02
C THR A 18 -10.13 10.12 -9.84
N VAL A 19 -9.42 9.28 -10.61
CA VAL A 19 -7.94 9.23 -10.52
C VAL A 19 -7.30 10.53 -11.01
N GLN A 20 -7.83 11.16 -12.06
CA GLN A 20 -7.33 12.46 -12.53
C GLN A 20 -7.60 13.56 -11.50
N GLU A 21 -8.81 13.63 -10.94
CA GLU A 21 -9.16 14.59 -9.89
C GLU A 21 -8.29 14.42 -8.64
N GLN A 22 -7.99 13.18 -8.25
CA GLN A 22 -7.07 12.88 -7.16
C GLN A 22 -5.62 13.23 -7.50
N ALA A 23 -5.14 12.89 -8.70
CA ALA A 23 -3.80 13.27 -9.15
C ALA A 23 -3.65 14.80 -9.18
N GLU A 24 -4.68 15.53 -9.61
CA GLU A 24 -4.72 16.99 -9.51
C GLU A 24 -4.78 17.47 -8.07
N TRP A 25 -5.55 16.83 -7.20
CA TRP A 25 -5.60 17.16 -5.78
C TRP A 25 -4.24 16.96 -5.11
N LEU A 26 -3.58 15.82 -5.31
CA LEU A 26 -2.24 15.50 -4.82
C LEU A 26 -1.17 16.45 -5.39
N ALA A 27 -1.29 16.84 -6.66
CA ALA A 27 -0.46 17.88 -7.25
C ALA A 27 -0.79 19.31 -6.76
N GLY A 28 -1.73 19.47 -5.81
CA GLY A 28 -2.14 20.74 -5.23
C GLY A 28 -3.00 21.62 -6.15
N ARG A 29 -3.44 21.09 -7.29
CA ARG A 29 -4.27 21.77 -8.30
C ARG A 29 -5.78 21.56 -8.08
N GLY A 30 -6.18 20.43 -7.52
CA GLY A 30 -7.58 20.08 -7.24
C GLY A 30 -8.20 20.82 -6.04
N GLY A 31 -9.54 20.81 -5.95
CA GLY A 31 -10.32 21.37 -4.83
C GLY A 31 -10.64 22.87 -4.93
N SER A 32 -11.26 23.45 -3.89
CA SER A 32 -11.59 24.88 -3.84
C SER A 32 -10.34 25.76 -3.65
N LEU A 33 -10.42 27.05 -4.03
CA LEU A 33 -9.33 28.02 -3.80
C LEU A 33 -8.93 28.11 -2.33
N VAL A 34 -9.91 28.08 -1.42
CA VAL A 34 -9.71 28.09 0.03
C VAL A 34 -8.99 26.81 0.48
N GLY A 35 -9.42 25.64 0.00
CA GLY A 35 -8.78 24.36 0.31
C GLY A 35 -7.32 24.29 -0.18
N ARG A 36 -7.04 24.80 -1.39
CA ARG A 36 -5.67 24.91 -1.91
C ARG A 36 -4.80 25.86 -1.08
N ALA A 37 -5.32 27.05 -0.76
CA ALA A 37 -4.61 28.02 0.07
C ALA A 37 -4.32 27.47 1.48
N GLY A 38 -5.28 26.77 2.08
CA GLY A 38 -5.14 26.11 3.37
C GLY A 38 -4.05 25.03 3.39
N ARG A 39 -4.02 24.14 2.38
CA ARG A 39 -2.98 23.12 2.26
C ARG A 39 -1.59 23.72 2.07
N ARG A 40 -1.46 24.70 1.17
CA ARG A 40 -0.19 25.43 0.94
C ARG A 40 0.28 26.19 2.19
N MET A 41 -0.65 26.71 2.98
CA MET A 41 -0.35 27.31 4.28
C MET A 41 0.11 26.24 5.27
N SER A 42 -0.55 25.09 5.35
CA SER A 42 -0.16 23.99 6.23
C SER A 42 1.23 23.42 5.91
N GLU A 43 1.58 23.29 4.62
CA GLU A 43 2.91 22.85 4.17
C GLU A 43 4.01 23.87 4.52
N ARG A 44 3.69 25.17 4.48
CA ARG A 44 4.65 26.26 4.75
C ARG A 44 4.73 26.66 6.22
N VAL A 45 3.64 26.49 6.96
CA VAL A 45 3.50 26.87 8.36
C VAL A 45 3.73 25.62 9.21
N SER A 46 5.00 25.34 9.48
CA SER A 46 5.36 24.30 10.44
C SER A 46 4.76 24.62 11.81
N ARG A 47 4.02 23.68 12.41
CA ARG A 47 3.48 23.78 13.77
C ARG A 47 4.56 24.17 14.79
N ARG A 48 5.82 23.80 14.55
CA ARG A 48 6.99 24.15 15.37
C ARG A 48 7.35 25.64 15.29
N SER A 49 7.12 26.30 14.15
CA SER A 49 7.40 27.73 13.96
C SER A 49 6.36 28.61 14.64
N VAL A 50 5.08 28.20 14.63
CA VAL A 50 4.00 28.94 15.28
C VAL A 50 4.06 28.83 16.80
N ILE A 51 4.24 27.61 17.34
CA ILE A 51 4.41 27.40 18.79
C ILE A 51 5.69 28.09 19.29
N GLY A 52 6.79 28.03 18.51
CA GLY A 52 8.03 28.74 18.85
C GLY A 52 7.90 30.27 18.80
N ARG A 53 7.10 30.82 17.89
CA ARG A 53 6.83 32.27 17.83
C ARG A 53 5.87 32.72 18.93
N LEU A 54 4.80 31.98 19.20
CA LEU A 54 3.88 32.27 20.32
C LEU A 54 4.58 32.14 21.68
N GLY A 55 5.45 31.13 21.83
CA GLY A 55 6.30 30.95 23.01
C GLY A 55 7.28 32.11 23.23
N ARG A 56 7.80 32.73 22.17
CA ARG A 56 8.64 33.94 22.29
C ARG A 56 7.85 35.18 22.72
N TRP A 57 6.57 35.26 22.40
CA TRP A 57 5.70 36.36 22.84
C TRP A 57 5.19 36.18 24.28
N THR A 58 5.01 34.95 24.76
CA THR A 58 4.63 34.69 26.16
C THR A 58 5.82 34.73 27.12
N VAL A 59 7.02 34.29 26.69
CA VAL A 59 8.25 34.35 27.51
C VAL A 59 8.81 35.78 27.64
N GLY A 60 8.38 36.73 26.79
CA GLY A 60 8.82 38.13 26.84
C GLY A 60 8.12 39.00 27.89
N ALA A 61 6.97 38.59 28.44
CA ALA A 61 6.18 39.40 29.37
C ALA A 61 6.14 38.85 30.81
N THR A 62 6.40 37.56 31.01
CA THR A 62 6.49 36.96 32.35
C THR A 62 7.71 36.06 32.38
N GLY A 63 8.74 36.52 33.08
CA GLY A 63 10.03 35.86 33.17
C GLY A 63 9.97 34.40 33.68
N VAL A 64 11.07 33.72 33.39
CA VAL A 64 11.46 32.39 33.89
C VAL A 64 10.67 31.23 33.28
N ALA A 65 11.15 30.75 32.12
CA ALA A 65 10.98 29.35 31.77
C ALA A 65 12.29 28.61 32.13
N VAL A 66 12.30 27.96 33.28
CA VAL A 66 13.22 26.86 33.56
C VAL A 66 12.82 25.71 32.64
N ILE A 67 13.28 25.76 31.40
CA ILE A 67 13.30 24.57 30.55
C ILE A 67 14.59 23.88 30.92
N GLY A 68 14.45 22.87 31.78
CA GLY A 68 15.51 21.90 32.01
C GLY A 68 16.06 21.47 30.67
N ALA A 69 17.34 21.76 30.44
CA ALA A 69 18.10 21.14 29.39
C ALA A 69 18.16 19.66 29.74
N LEU A 70 17.13 18.90 29.37
CA LEU A 70 17.28 17.47 29.24
C LEU A 70 18.36 17.31 28.17
N PRO A 71 19.53 16.77 28.51
CA PRO A 71 20.53 16.46 27.50
C PRO A 71 19.89 15.44 26.58
N VAL A 72 19.48 15.88 25.38
CA VAL A 72 19.29 14.95 24.28
C VAL A 72 20.71 14.53 23.92
N THR A 73 21.19 13.48 24.57
CA THR A 73 22.28 12.69 24.00
C THR A 73 21.74 12.18 22.68
N ARG A 74 22.22 12.77 21.56
CA ARG A 74 22.27 12.01 20.32
C ARG A 74 23.23 10.88 20.60
N SER A 75 22.70 9.75 21.03
CA SER A 75 23.35 8.47 20.79
C SER A 75 23.41 8.37 19.27
N THR A 76 24.56 8.72 18.70
CA THR A 76 24.96 8.12 17.43
C THR A 76 25.21 6.66 17.76
N GLU A 77 24.13 5.88 17.88
CA GLU A 77 24.23 4.47 17.61
C GLU A 77 24.68 4.42 16.17
N ALA A 78 26.00 4.23 16.00
CA ALA A 78 26.54 3.71 14.78
C ALA A 78 25.65 2.51 14.48
N VAL A 79 24.78 2.68 13.47
CA VAL A 79 24.10 1.59 12.81
C VAL A 79 25.25 0.68 12.43
N ALA A 80 25.44 -0.37 13.24
CA ALA A 80 26.31 -1.46 12.89
C ALA A 80 25.79 -1.86 11.51
N ALA A 81 26.63 -1.63 10.51
CA ALA A 81 26.38 -2.10 9.17
C ALA A 81 26.15 -3.60 9.32
N THR A 82 24.88 -4.00 9.36
CA THR A 82 24.50 -5.37 9.11
C THR A 82 25.18 -5.70 7.78
N PRO A 83 25.92 -6.83 7.71
CA PRO A 83 26.60 -7.17 6.47
C PRO A 83 25.54 -7.14 5.38
N LYS A 84 25.76 -6.29 4.36
CA LYS A 84 25.13 -6.50 3.06
C LYS A 84 25.41 -7.96 2.75
N ALA A 85 24.38 -8.79 2.79
CA ALA A 85 24.41 -10.07 2.10
C ALA A 85 24.47 -9.73 0.61
N GLY A 86 25.69 -9.41 0.17
CA GLY A 86 26.08 -9.49 -1.21
C GLY A 86 25.97 -10.95 -1.57
N GLY A 87 24.96 -11.23 -2.36
CA GLY A 87 24.80 -12.50 -3.03
C GLY A 87 23.87 -12.23 -4.19
N ASP A 88 24.43 -12.30 -5.39
CA ASP A 88 23.73 -12.45 -6.65
C ASP A 88 23.00 -13.79 -6.68
N HIS A 89 22.18 -14.05 -5.66
CA HIS A 89 21.25 -15.16 -5.65
C HIS A 89 20.07 -14.67 -6.47
N GLU A 90 19.97 -15.21 -7.69
CA GLU A 90 18.70 -15.29 -8.40
C GLU A 90 17.64 -15.68 -7.36
N PRO A 91 16.60 -14.84 -7.17
CA PRO A 91 15.65 -15.09 -6.09
C PRO A 91 15.04 -16.47 -6.31
N ALA A 92 15.17 -17.35 -5.32
CA ALA A 92 14.57 -18.67 -5.37
C ALA A 92 13.11 -18.50 -5.80
N ALA A 93 12.73 -19.12 -6.92
CA ALA A 93 11.39 -19.01 -7.46
C ALA A 93 10.38 -19.34 -6.36
N LEU A 94 9.60 -18.33 -5.96
CA LEU A 94 8.56 -18.48 -4.95
C LEU A 94 7.59 -19.54 -5.47
N THR A 95 7.59 -20.70 -4.83
CA THR A 95 6.82 -21.85 -5.28
C THR A 95 5.47 -21.80 -4.60
N TYR A 96 4.48 -21.23 -5.27
CA TYR A 96 3.09 -21.24 -4.81
C TYR A 96 2.47 -22.63 -5.00
N LYS A 97 2.06 -23.26 -3.90
CA LYS A 97 1.39 -24.57 -3.92
C LYS A 97 -0.14 -24.45 -3.86
N GLY A 98 -0.66 -23.31 -3.39
CA GLY A 98 -2.09 -23.08 -3.24
C GLY A 98 -2.78 -22.85 -4.59
N LYS A 99 -3.86 -23.58 -4.83
CA LYS A 99 -4.76 -23.38 -5.99
C LYS A 99 -6.05 -22.69 -5.60
N ASP A 100 -6.42 -22.76 -4.32
CA ASP A 100 -7.64 -22.18 -3.80
C ASP A 100 -7.42 -20.69 -3.49
N PRO A 101 -8.13 -19.77 -4.18
CA PRO A 101 -7.96 -18.35 -3.92
C PRO A 101 -8.46 -17.89 -2.54
N ALA A 102 -9.20 -18.73 -1.81
CA ALA A 102 -9.56 -18.47 -0.41
C ALA A 102 -8.40 -18.73 0.58
N GLU A 103 -7.31 -19.36 0.14
CA GLU A 103 -6.12 -19.66 0.94
C GLU A 103 -4.98 -18.66 0.65
N CYS A 104 -4.17 -18.34 1.66
CA CYS A 104 -3.06 -17.37 1.54
C CYS A 104 -1.95 -17.84 0.59
N GLU A 105 -1.85 -19.15 0.34
CA GLU A 105 -0.85 -19.77 -0.52
C GLU A 105 -1.16 -19.64 -2.01
N TYR A 106 -2.30 -19.06 -2.37
CA TYR A 106 -2.64 -18.79 -3.76
C TYR A 106 -1.70 -17.76 -4.36
N TRP A 107 -1.23 -18.05 -5.58
CA TRP A 107 -0.10 -17.35 -6.18
C TRP A 107 -0.27 -15.84 -6.36
N ARG A 108 -1.50 -15.36 -6.51
CA ARG A 108 -1.77 -13.91 -6.61
C ARG A 108 -1.69 -13.17 -5.29
N TRP A 109 -1.57 -13.87 -4.16
CA TRP A 109 -1.40 -13.26 -2.83
C TRP A 109 0.06 -13.04 -2.46
N CYS A 110 0.96 -13.01 -3.45
CA CYS A 110 2.41 -12.90 -3.24
C CYS A 110 2.85 -11.64 -2.49
N ASN A 111 2.05 -10.58 -2.53
CA ASN A 111 2.29 -9.31 -1.83
C ASN A 111 1.02 -8.85 -1.11
N MET A 112 0.24 -9.80 -0.58
CA MET A 112 -1.01 -9.53 0.12
C MET A 112 -0.76 -9.11 1.57
N ASP A 113 -1.54 -8.16 2.06
CA ASP A 113 -1.69 -7.82 3.47
C ASP A 113 -3.18 -7.57 3.73
N GLY A 114 -3.86 -8.54 4.33
CA GLY A 114 -5.32 -8.49 4.48
C GLY A 114 -6.03 -9.83 4.38
N ALA A 115 -7.35 -9.75 4.30
CA ALA A 115 -8.25 -10.87 4.08
C ALA A 115 -8.61 -11.02 2.59
N ALA A 116 -8.48 -12.22 2.03
CA ALA A 116 -8.85 -12.47 0.63
C ALA A 116 -10.37 -12.33 0.44
N CYS A 117 -10.82 -11.48 -0.50
CA CYS A 117 -12.24 -11.40 -0.84
C CYS A 117 -12.80 -12.73 -1.36
N ALA A 118 -11.95 -13.59 -1.94
CA ALA A 118 -12.33 -14.93 -2.35
C ALA A 118 -12.68 -15.88 -1.19
N ALA A 119 -12.26 -15.56 0.04
CA ALA A 119 -12.68 -16.27 1.25
C ALA A 119 -14.00 -15.74 1.84
N CYS A 120 -14.63 -14.76 1.19
CA CYS A 120 -15.90 -14.18 1.60
C CYS A 120 -17.05 -14.66 0.72
N ASP A 121 -18.21 -14.88 1.31
CA ASP A 121 -19.42 -15.24 0.56
C ASP A 121 -19.78 -14.14 -0.46
N GLY A 122 -19.79 -14.52 -1.74
CA GLY A 122 -20.08 -13.61 -2.85
C GLY A 122 -18.92 -12.69 -3.26
N GLY A 123 -17.76 -12.79 -2.60
CA GLY A 123 -16.52 -12.18 -3.05
C GLY A 123 -15.71 -13.11 -3.95
N GLY A 124 -14.63 -12.59 -4.54
CA GLY A 124 -13.77 -13.34 -5.44
C GLY A 124 -12.40 -12.70 -5.61
N VAL A 125 -11.56 -13.30 -6.45
CA VAL A 125 -10.21 -12.79 -6.75
C VAL A 125 -10.26 -11.40 -7.39
N THR A 126 -11.33 -11.08 -8.12
CA THR A 126 -11.48 -9.79 -8.82
C THR A 126 -12.84 -9.15 -8.54
N THR A 127 -13.48 -9.51 -7.43
CA THR A 127 -14.83 -9.03 -7.09
C THR A 127 -14.94 -8.84 -5.58
N CYS A 128 -15.43 -7.67 -5.17
CA CYS A 128 -15.69 -7.40 -3.75
C CYS A 128 -16.85 -8.23 -3.21
N ALA A 129 -16.79 -8.53 -1.91
CA ALA A 129 -17.91 -9.11 -1.20
C ALA A 129 -19.13 -8.17 -1.24
N PRO A 130 -20.37 -8.70 -1.14
CA PRO A 130 -21.57 -7.87 -1.13
C PRO A 130 -21.54 -6.77 -0.06
N GLY A 131 -21.91 -5.55 -0.45
CA GLY A 131 -21.96 -4.40 0.43
C GLY A 131 -20.67 -3.58 0.52
N SER A 132 -19.55 -4.06 -0.05
CA SER A 132 -18.32 -3.28 -0.20
C SER A 132 -18.05 -2.91 -1.66
N LYS A 133 -17.14 -1.96 -1.88
CA LYS A 133 -16.70 -1.50 -3.21
C LYS A 133 -15.18 -1.36 -3.22
N PRO A 134 -14.48 -1.59 -4.34
CA PRO A 134 -13.04 -1.38 -4.37
C PRO A 134 -12.71 0.08 -4.08
N GLY A 135 -11.63 0.30 -3.34
CA GLY A 135 -11.09 1.62 -3.14
C GLY A 135 -10.52 2.22 -4.42
N ALA A 136 -10.34 3.54 -4.42
CA ALA A 136 -9.81 4.25 -5.58
C ALA A 136 -8.32 3.96 -5.82
N GLU A 137 -7.59 3.64 -4.75
CA GLU A 137 -6.16 3.36 -4.78
C GLU A 137 -5.85 1.87 -4.52
N PHE A 138 -4.61 1.49 -4.82
CA PHE A 138 -4.14 0.11 -4.71
C PHE A 138 -2.63 0.07 -4.55
N TRP A 139 -2.13 -1.02 -4.00
CA TRP A 139 -0.71 -1.38 -4.09
C TRP A 139 -0.51 -2.51 -5.10
N VAL A 140 0.73 -2.79 -5.47
CA VAL A 140 1.05 -3.79 -6.48
C VAL A 140 2.03 -4.83 -5.98
N GLY A 141 1.98 -6.01 -6.59
CA GLY A 141 2.97 -7.08 -6.42
C GLY A 141 3.25 -7.76 -7.75
N CYS A 142 4.45 -8.31 -7.90
CA CYS A 142 4.82 -9.08 -9.07
C CYS A 142 4.85 -10.57 -8.71
N CYS A 143 3.83 -11.32 -9.13
CA CYS A 143 3.65 -12.71 -8.74
C CYS A 143 3.97 -13.66 -9.90
N THR A 144 4.61 -14.79 -9.62
CA THR A 144 4.85 -15.85 -10.61
C THR A 144 3.68 -16.83 -10.61
N ASN A 145 3.05 -17.05 -11.76
CA ASN A 145 2.01 -18.05 -11.91
C ASN A 145 2.66 -19.44 -12.07
N PRO A 146 2.43 -20.39 -11.16
CA PRO A 146 3.05 -21.72 -11.23
C PRO A 146 2.57 -22.57 -12.40
N LYS A 147 1.46 -22.19 -13.07
CA LYS A 147 0.90 -22.93 -14.20
C LYS A 147 1.69 -22.73 -15.50
N ASP A 148 2.16 -21.51 -15.75
CA ASP A 148 2.84 -21.12 -16.99
C ASP A 148 4.27 -20.58 -16.77
N GLY A 149 4.67 -20.38 -15.51
CA GLY A 149 5.99 -19.85 -15.14
C GLY A 149 6.17 -18.37 -15.45
N LYS A 150 5.12 -17.65 -15.89
CA LYS A 150 5.19 -16.23 -16.21
C LYS A 150 4.95 -15.36 -14.98
N THR A 151 5.38 -14.12 -15.06
CA THR A 151 5.20 -13.12 -14.01
C THR A 151 4.09 -12.14 -14.37
N TYR A 152 3.27 -11.79 -13.38
CA TYR A 152 2.11 -10.93 -13.55
C TYR A 152 2.13 -9.80 -12.53
N LEU A 153 1.83 -8.59 -12.99
CA LEU A 153 1.62 -7.44 -12.13
C LEU A 153 0.20 -7.52 -11.58
N ILE A 154 0.10 -7.75 -10.28
CA ILE A 154 -1.16 -7.83 -9.54
C ILE A 154 -1.39 -6.48 -8.86
N ALA A 155 -2.60 -5.95 -8.99
CA ALA A 155 -3.06 -4.81 -8.21
C ALA A 155 -3.90 -5.30 -7.03
N TYR A 156 -3.60 -4.85 -5.83
CA TYR A 156 -4.38 -5.20 -4.65
C TYR A 156 -5.27 -4.02 -4.29
N TYR A 157 -6.58 -4.19 -4.50
CA TYR A 157 -7.56 -3.19 -4.07
C TYR A 157 -8.23 -3.68 -2.80
N ASP A 158 -8.27 -2.81 -1.81
CA ASP A 158 -9.13 -3.02 -0.66
C ASP A 158 -10.58 -2.76 -1.07
N CYS A 159 -11.46 -3.66 -0.64
CA CYS A 159 -12.89 -3.46 -0.69
C CYS A 159 -13.33 -2.76 0.60
N CYS A 160 -14.04 -1.65 0.43
CA CYS A 160 -14.33 -0.67 1.46
C CYS A 160 -15.85 -0.56 1.68
N GLY A 161 -16.25 -0.19 2.89
CA GLY A 161 -17.64 0.19 3.21
C GLY A 161 -18.51 -0.87 3.90
N ALA A 162 -18.06 -2.13 3.99
CA ALA A 162 -18.74 -3.17 4.74
C ALA A 162 -17.88 -3.70 5.91
N PRO A 163 -18.47 -4.36 6.91
CA PRO A 163 -17.72 -5.09 7.93
C PRO A 163 -16.87 -6.21 7.32
N GLY A 164 -15.75 -6.55 7.96
CA GLY A 164 -14.92 -7.70 7.57
C GLY A 164 -15.75 -9.00 7.46
N CYS A 165 -15.52 -9.74 6.39
CA CYS A 165 -16.32 -10.92 6.02
C CYS A 165 -15.65 -12.27 6.33
N THR A 166 -14.37 -12.27 6.69
CA THR A 166 -13.62 -13.48 7.04
C THR A 166 -12.54 -13.15 8.07
N ASN A 167 -12.08 -14.17 8.79
CA ASN A 167 -10.93 -14.09 9.71
C ASN A 167 -9.64 -14.66 9.08
N ALA A 168 -9.70 -15.14 7.83
CA ALA A 168 -8.54 -15.63 7.11
C ALA A 168 -7.68 -14.45 6.65
N PHE A 169 -6.67 -14.12 7.44
CA PHE A 169 -5.75 -13.02 7.21
C PHE A 169 -4.40 -13.51 6.66
N CYS A 170 -3.91 -12.85 5.64
CA CYS A 170 -2.63 -13.09 4.99
C CYS A 170 -1.75 -11.85 5.20
N GLY A 171 -0.70 -11.94 6.01
CA GLY A 171 0.02 -10.77 6.55
C GLY A 171 1.52 -10.71 6.30
N ASP A 172 2.07 -11.49 5.37
CA ASP A 172 3.50 -11.50 5.08
C ASP A 172 3.76 -11.65 3.57
N PRO A 173 4.26 -10.62 2.89
CA PRO A 173 4.51 -10.69 1.47
C PRO A 173 5.73 -11.57 1.15
N ASP A 174 5.59 -12.43 0.13
CA ASP A 174 6.70 -13.19 -0.44
C ASP A 174 7.59 -12.31 -1.35
N VAL A 175 7.01 -11.28 -1.98
CA VAL A 175 7.69 -10.34 -2.89
C VAL A 175 7.45 -8.90 -2.46
N GLN A 176 8.40 -8.01 -2.75
CA GLN A 176 8.17 -6.57 -2.60
C GLN A 176 8.27 -5.85 -3.94
N ALA A 177 7.28 -5.03 -4.25
CA ALA A 177 7.35 -4.14 -5.40
C ALA A 177 8.42 -3.05 -5.16
N ARG A 178 9.27 -2.79 -6.16
CA ARG A 178 10.23 -1.67 -6.14
C ARG A 178 9.97 -0.78 -7.35
N MET A 179 9.89 0.53 -7.13
CA MET A 179 9.72 1.52 -8.19
C MET A 179 11.00 1.66 -9.03
N TYR A 180 11.02 1.10 -10.23
CA TYR A 180 12.00 1.46 -11.28
C TYR A 180 11.36 1.65 -12.67
N ASN A 181 10.03 1.62 -12.75
CA ASN A 181 9.23 1.86 -13.95
C ASN A 181 7.87 2.38 -13.45
N PRO A 182 7.23 3.44 -14.00
CA PRO A 182 5.97 3.96 -13.44
C PRO A 182 4.82 2.96 -13.62
N ALA A 183 4.75 1.97 -12.72
CA ALA A 183 3.52 1.24 -12.46
C ALA A 183 2.57 2.20 -11.72
N ALA A 184 1.30 2.23 -12.15
CA ALA A 184 0.27 2.84 -11.34
C ALA A 184 0.12 2.05 -10.03
N GLY A 185 -0.16 2.75 -8.92
CA GLY A 185 -0.31 2.15 -7.59
C GLY A 185 0.91 2.33 -6.68
N SER A 186 0.75 1.90 -5.43
CA SER A 186 1.77 1.92 -4.39
C SER A 186 2.52 0.60 -4.29
N TYR A 187 3.59 0.56 -3.51
CA TYR A 187 4.28 -0.66 -3.09
C TYR A 187 4.11 -0.95 -1.59
N ASP A 188 3.37 -0.10 -0.89
CA ASP A 188 3.13 -0.20 0.55
C ASP A 188 1.82 -0.93 0.81
N GLN A 189 1.93 -2.19 1.25
CA GLN A 189 0.80 -3.03 1.59
C GLN A 189 0.24 -2.75 2.99
N GLU A 190 0.96 -2.03 3.86
CA GLU A 190 0.53 -1.79 5.26
C GLU A 190 -0.54 -0.69 5.35
N ILE A 191 -0.77 0.05 4.26
CA ILE A 191 -1.80 1.09 4.18
C ILE A 191 -3.15 0.44 3.89
N ILE A 192 -4.18 0.84 4.62
CA ILE A 192 -5.57 0.57 4.23
C ILE A 192 -5.90 1.47 3.04
N TRP A 193 -6.04 0.91 1.85
CA TRP A 193 -6.25 1.62 0.58
C TRP A 193 -7.70 2.02 0.33
N CYS A 194 -8.44 2.25 1.42
CA CYS A 194 -9.76 2.92 1.46
C CYS A 194 -9.62 4.40 1.85
N VAL A 195 -8.41 4.96 1.84
CA VAL A 195 -8.06 6.25 2.47
C VAL A 195 -8.80 7.44 1.87
N SER A 196 -9.17 7.36 0.59
CA SER A 196 -9.82 8.42 -0.14
C SER A 196 -11.32 8.19 -0.39
N ASP A 197 -11.82 7.01 -0.03
CA ASP A 197 -13.20 6.61 -0.27
C ASP A 197 -14.18 7.20 0.76
N GLU A 198 -15.47 7.14 0.42
CA GLU A 198 -16.55 7.58 1.31
C GLU A 198 -16.53 6.86 2.67
N SER A 199 -16.13 5.59 2.68
CA SER A 199 -15.89 4.83 3.90
C SER A 199 -14.47 4.27 3.91
N GLN A 200 -13.73 4.57 4.97
CA GLN A 200 -12.40 4.03 5.24
C GLN A 200 -12.45 2.64 5.93
N SER A 201 -13.63 2.02 6.01
CA SER A 201 -13.79 0.72 6.66
C SER A 201 -13.34 -0.41 5.74
N TYR A 202 -12.26 -1.08 6.12
CA TYR A 202 -11.73 -2.26 5.43
C TYR A 202 -12.67 -3.48 5.52
N THR A 203 -12.92 -4.15 4.39
CA THR A 203 -13.72 -5.38 4.31
C THR A 203 -12.87 -6.62 3.97
N CYS A 204 -12.17 -6.57 2.83
CA CYS A 204 -11.32 -7.62 2.26
C CYS A 204 -10.49 -7.02 1.12
N THR A 205 -9.59 -7.78 0.49
CA THR A 205 -8.76 -7.31 -0.63
C THR A 205 -8.91 -8.27 -1.83
N LEU A 206 -8.94 -7.69 -3.04
CA LEU A 206 -8.98 -8.40 -4.32
C LEU A 206 -7.69 -8.20 -5.13
N ALA A 207 -7.41 -9.07 -6.11
CA ALA A 207 -6.15 -9.16 -6.87
C ALA A 207 -6.36 -9.39 -8.40
N PRO A 208 -6.75 -8.37 -9.19
CA PRO A 208 -6.77 -8.45 -10.64
C PRO A 208 -5.35 -8.38 -11.20
N ILE A 209 -5.14 -9.06 -12.33
CA ILE A 209 -3.95 -8.89 -13.16
C ILE A 209 -4.09 -7.56 -13.92
N ILE A 210 -3.05 -6.71 -13.86
CA ILE A 210 -3.01 -5.42 -14.56
C ILE A 210 -1.81 -5.29 -15.53
N GLY A 211 -0.99 -6.34 -15.63
CA GLY A 211 0.14 -6.41 -16.55
C GLY A 211 0.85 -7.76 -16.49
N GLU A 212 1.75 -7.99 -17.44
CA GLU A 212 2.58 -9.20 -17.57
C GLU A 212 4.08 -8.81 -17.58
N ASP A 213 4.96 -9.80 -17.45
CA ASP A 213 6.42 -9.67 -17.57
C ASP A 213 7.05 -8.66 -16.57
N CYS A 214 6.46 -8.54 -15.37
CA CYS A 214 7.05 -7.77 -14.28
C CYS A 214 8.28 -8.48 -13.69
N GLN A 215 9.19 -7.74 -13.04
CA GLN A 215 10.35 -8.36 -12.40
C GLN A 215 10.07 -8.65 -10.92
N VAL A 216 10.16 -9.93 -10.56
CA VAL A 216 9.97 -10.44 -9.21
C VAL A 216 11.17 -10.05 -8.34
N ARG A 217 10.89 -9.61 -7.12
CA ARG A 217 11.91 -9.32 -6.11
C ARG A 217 11.44 -9.84 -4.76
N PRO A 218 12.22 -10.65 -4.04
CA PRO A 218 11.87 -11.09 -2.70
C PRO A 218 11.63 -9.91 -1.77
N ALA A 219 10.71 -10.05 -0.83
CA ALA A 219 10.52 -9.05 0.21
C ALA A 219 11.78 -8.95 1.09
N ASP A 220 12.12 -7.72 1.50
CA ASP A 220 13.26 -7.46 2.40
C ASP A 220 13.03 -8.04 3.82
N ARG A 221 11.77 -8.42 4.16
CA ARG A 221 11.40 -9.07 5.43
C ARG A 221 10.88 -10.49 5.15
N PRO A 222 11.42 -11.55 5.80
CA PRO A 222 10.87 -12.91 5.70
C PRO A 222 9.57 -13.07 6.50
N LYS A 223 8.70 -14.01 6.08
CA LYS A 223 7.44 -14.37 6.75
C LYS A 223 7.61 -14.54 8.26
N VAL A 224 6.97 -13.69 9.05
CA VAL A 224 6.78 -13.92 10.49
C VAL A 224 5.31 -14.23 10.69
N GLY A 225 4.97 -15.50 10.45
CA GLY A 225 3.59 -15.98 10.30
C GLY A 225 2.53 -15.21 11.06
N ALA A 226 1.60 -14.64 10.31
CA ALA A 226 0.25 -14.19 10.67
C ALA A 226 -0.09 -14.29 12.18
N GLY A 227 0.10 -13.19 12.90
CA GLY A 227 -0.29 -13.08 14.30
C GLY A 227 0.55 -12.07 15.08
N SER A 228 0.15 -10.81 15.04
CA SER A 228 0.48 -9.79 16.05
C SER A 228 -0.72 -8.87 16.22
#